data_AF-A0A9W4WKE8-F1
#
_entry.id   AF-A0A9W4WKE8-F1
#
_cell.length_a   1.000
_cell.length_b   1.000
_cell.length_c   1.000
_cell.angle_alpha   90.00
_cell.angle_beta   90.00
_cell.angle_gamma   90.00
#
_symmetry.space_group_name_H-M   'P 1'
#
loop_
_entity.id
_entity.type
_entity.pdbx_description
1 polymer ?
#
loop_
_entity_poly.entity_id
_entity_poly.type
_entity_poly.pdbx_seq_one_letter_code
_entity_poly.pdbx_strand_id
1 'polypeptide(L)'
;MALTLQTAINGPANSPAVIIPSKPTALTATYGDLVRETANFQGKLAAIGITTASPVSIATVNSYEFIVSFLAASWQRGIAAPLNPAYKQDEFEFYIEDVKSAIVLVPKGAYAAGAPAVKAAQKFNAAVAETYWDAAKKEVALDVKELGQLKGKGPTQVLKAQPDDVALVLHTSGTTSRPKVVPLTHRNLARTMKNIENTYQLTSADRTMLVMPLFHVHGLLCGLLAPLATGGSMVVPSKFSATEFWQDFIAHKANWYTAVPTIHQILLKNPTPNPLPQIRFIRSCSSPLSPTVFAQLEETYKAPVLEAYAMTE
;
A
#
# COMPACT_ATOMS: atom_id res chain seq x y z
N MET A 1 22.52 4.69 10.38
CA MET A 1 21.77 3.51 10.86
C MET A 1 21.30 2.74 9.63
N ALA A 2 21.43 1.41 9.62
CA ALA A 2 20.92 0.62 8.50
C ALA A 2 19.39 0.58 8.60
N LEU A 3 18.68 1.10 7.58
CA LEU A 3 17.24 1.32 7.62
C LEU A 3 16.50 0.17 6.93
N THR A 4 15.66 -0.54 7.69
CA THR A 4 14.60 -1.40 7.15
C THR A 4 13.25 -0.69 7.24
N LEU A 5 12.23 -1.22 6.56
CA LEU A 5 10.87 -0.68 6.68
C LEU A 5 10.39 -0.73 8.14
N GLN A 6 10.75 -1.78 8.88
CA GLN A 6 10.44 -1.90 10.30
C GLN A 6 11.02 -0.74 11.12
N THR A 7 12.30 -0.41 10.92
CA THR A 7 12.96 0.68 11.66
C THR A 7 12.61 2.07 11.12
N ALA A 8 12.05 2.15 9.91
CA ALA A 8 11.70 3.41 9.27
C ALA A 8 10.32 3.92 9.73
N ILE A 9 9.42 3.07 10.24
CA ILE A 9 8.17 3.52 10.85
C ILE A 9 8.51 4.33 12.11
N ASN A 10 8.20 5.62 12.09
CA ASN A 10 8.66 6.56 13.09
C ASN A 10 7.54 7.52 13.48
N GLY A 11 6.75 7.15 14.50
CA GLY A 11 5.69 8.00 15.04
C GLY A 11 5.36 7.63 16.49
N PRO A 12 4.82 8.57 17.30
CA PRO A 12 4.45 8.27 18.68
C PRO A 12 3.35 7.20 18.73
N ALA A 13 3.46 6.23 19.64
CA ALA A 13 2.58 5.05 19.67
C ALA A 13 1.08 5.40 19.72
N ASN A 14 0.69 6.50 20.36
CA ASN A 14 -0.72 6.92 20.50
C ASN A 14 -1.19 7.86 19.40
N SER A 15 -0.31 8.28 18.47
CA SER A 15 -0.68 9.14 17.36
C SER A 15 -1.34 8.31 16.24
N PRO A 16 -2.33 8.86 15.51
CA PRO A 16 -2.89 8.19 14.35
C PRO A 16 -1.81 7.90 13.29
N ALA A 17 -1.84 6.71 12.71
CA ALA A 17 -1.01 6.34 11.57
C ALA A 17 -1.89 6.17 10.32
N VAL A 18 -2.93 5.34 10.42
CA VAL A 18 -3.79 4.98 9.29
C VAL A 18 -5.25 5.23 9.65
N ILE A 19 -5.98 5.86 8.74
CA ILE A 19 -7.42 6.09 8.85
C ILE A 19 -8.08 5.48 7.62
N ILE A 20 -8.91 4.46 7.80
CA ILE A 20 -9.76 3.94 6.74
C ILE A 20 -11.11 4.66 6.85
N PRO A 21 -11.47 5.55 5.91
CA PRO A 21 -12.77 6.19 5.92
C PRO A 21 -13.84 5.12 5.65
N SER A 22 -14.65 4.86 6.68
CA SER A 22 -15.78 3.94 6.62
C SER A 22 -16.97 4.54 7.35
N LYS A 23 -18.18 4.23 6.87
CA LYS A 23 -19.43 4.66 7.51
C LYS A 23 -19.97 3.49 8.37
N PRO A 24 -20.52 3.74 9.58
CA PRO A 24 -20.72 5.04 10.21
C PRO A 24 -19.47 5.62 10.89
N THR A 25 -18.48 4.78 11.21
CA THR A 25 -17.27 5.19 11.93
C THR A 25 -16.04 4.71 11.17
N ALA A 26 -15.08 5.61 11.00
CA ALA A 26 -13.79 5.28 10.40
C ALA A 26 -12.97 4.37 11.32
N LEU A 27 -12.24 3.42 10.73
CA LEU A 27 -11.20 2.69 11.46
C LEU A 27 -9.96 3.59 11.57
N THR A 28 -9.58 3.96 12.78
CA THR A 28 -8.33 4.70 13.05
C THR A 28 -7.36 3.80 13.79
N ALA A 29 -6.26 3.46 13.15
CA ALA A 29 -5.14 2.74 13.76
C ALA A 29 -4.04 3.73 14.14
N THR A 30 -3.59 3.65 15.39
CA THR A 30 -2.42 4.39 15.85
C THR A 30 -1.13 3.75 15.35
N TYR A 31 0.02 4.41 15.53
CA TYR A 31 1.33 3.80 15.28
C TYR A 31 1.55 2.55 16.13
N GLY A 32 1.12 2.57 17.40
CA GLY A 32 1.19 1.42 18.30
C GLY A 32 0.32 0.25 17.82
N ASP A 33 -0.87 0.55 17.30
CA ASP A 33 -1.73 -0.46 16.67
C ASP A 33 -1.07 -1.04 15.42
N LEU A 34 -0.58 -0.18 14.52
CA LEU A 34 0.05 -0.62 13.27
C LEU A 34 1.24 -1.55 13.53
N VAL A 35 2.13 -1.19 14.47
CA VAL A 35 3.30 -2.00 14.84
C VAL A 35 2.87 -3.34 15.45
N ARG A 36 1.91 -3.32 16.37
CA ARG A 36 1.40 -4.55 17.01
C ARG A 36 0.73 -5.47 16.01
N GLU A 37 -0.16 -4.94 15.16
CA GLU A 37 -0.88 -5.72 14.16
C GLU A 37 0.07 -6.28 13.10
N THR A 38 1.07 -5.51 12.68
CA THR A 38 2.12 -5.97 11.78
C THR A 38 2.92 -7.11 12.39
N ALA A 39 3.34 -6.98 13.66
CA ALA A 39 4.08 -8.05 14.35
C ALA A 39 3.23 -9.32 14.57
N ASN A 40 1.95 -9.17 14.89
CA ASN A 40 1.01 -10.29 15.02
C ASN A 40 0.85 -11.02 13.66
N PHE A 41 0.58 -10.27 12.59
CA PHE A 41 0.44 -10.84 11.25
C PHE A 41 1.76 -11.46 10.75
N GLN A 42 2.90 -10.87 11.11
CA GLN A 42 4.23 -11.44 10.86
C GLN A 42 4.37 -12.83 11.50
N GLY A 43 3.94 -12.97 12.76
CA GLY A 43 3.89 -14.26 13.45
C GLY A 43 2.98 -15.27 12.77
N LYS A 44 1.82 -14.84 12.27
CA LYS A 44 0.89 -15.70 11.50
C LYS A 44 1.54 -16.21 10.20
N LEU A 45 2.26 -15.34 9.47
CA LEU A 45 3.02 -15.73 8.27
C LEU A 45 4.15 -16.71 8.62
N ALA A 46 4.90 -16.46 9.70
CA ALA A 46 5.97 -17.35 10.16
C ALA A 46 5.42 -18.75 10.51
N ALA A 47 4.27 -18.81 11.18
CA ALA A 47 3.62 -20.05 11.61
C ALA A 47 3.19 -20.97 10.45
N ILE A 48 2.97 -20.41 9.26
CA ILE A 48 2.61 -21.17 8.05
C ILE A 48 3.80 -21.42 7.13
N GLY A 49 5.02 -21.08 7.57
CA GLY A 49 6.26 -21.39 6.85
C GLY A 49 6.79 -20.27 5.94
N ILE A 50 6.24 -19.05 6.01
CA ILE A 50 6.82 -17.90 5.30
C ILE A 50 8.16 -17.53 5.95
N THR A 51 9.19 -17.48 5.11
CA THR A 51 10.58 -17.24 5.52
C THR A 51 11.29 -16.32 4.53
N THR A 52 12.61 -16.19 4.68
CA THR A 52 13.47 -15.36 3.81
C THR A 52 13.21 -15.65 2.34
N ALA A 53 13.03 -14.60 1.55
CA ALA A 53 12.75 -14.62 0.11
C ALA A 53 11.44 -15.32 -0.31
N SER A 54 10.52 -15.62 0.62
CA SER A 54 9.19 -16.16 0.28
C SER A 54 8.32 -15.07 -0.36
N PRO A 55 7.87 -15.22 -1.61
CA PRO A 55 7.05 -14.20 -2.26
C PRO A 55 5.60 -14.26 -1.78
N VAL A 56 5.08 -13.15 -1.29
CA VAL A 56 3.73 -12.99 -0.74
C VAL A 56 2.95 -12.09 -1.68
N SER A 57 2.12 -12.68 -2.53
CA SER A 57 1.27 -11.91 -3.44
C SER A 57 0.07 -11.35 -2.70
N ILE A 58 -0.22 -10.06 -2.87
CA ILE A 58 -1.29 -9.36 -2.15
C ILE A 58 -2.28 -8.81 -3.17
N ALA A 59 -3.43 -9.47 -3.32
CA ALA A 59 -4.48 -9.12 -4.27
C ALA A 59 -5.70 -8.54 -3.55
N THR A 60 -5.47 -7.48 -2.77
CA THR A 60 -6.51 -6.74 -2.06
C THR A 60 -6.56 -5.28 -2.52
N VAL A 61 -7.68 -4.61 -2.27
CA VAL A 61 -7.82 -3.17 -2.48
C VAL A 61 -7.02 -2.39 -1.44
N ASN A 62 -6.95 -1.06 -1.57
CA ASN A 62 -6.42 -0.21 -0.51
C ASN A 62 -7.20 -0.47 0.77
N SER A 63 -6.52 -0.92 1.83
CA SER A 63 -7.18 -1.30 3.07
C SER A 63 -6.17 -1.39 4.21
N TYR A 64 -6.65 -1.47 5.45
CA TYR A 64 -5.75 -1.66 6.60
C TYR A 64 -5.02 -3.01 6.52
N GLU A 65 -5.70 -4.03 6.02
CA GLU A 65 -5.19 -5.38 5.82
C GLU A 65 -4.12 -5.44 4.74
N PHE A 66 -4.26 -4.68 3.65
CA PHE A 66 -3.19 -4.52 2.68
C PHE A 66 -1.92 -4.00 3.36
N ILE A 67 -2.05 -2.92 4.15
CA ILE A 67 -0.92 -2.25 4.79
C ILE A 67 -0.23 -3.20 5.78
N VAL A 68 -0.99 -3.85 6.64
CA VAL A 68 -0.48 -4.82 7.63
C VAL A 68 0.17 -6.01 6.92
N SER A 69 -0.46 -6.58 5.89
CA SER A 69 0.09 -7.72 5.15
C SER A 69 1.39 -7.38 4.43
N PHE A 70 1.45 -6.21 3.78
CA PHE A 70 2.64 -5.72 3.09
C PHE A 70 3.81 -5.55 4.06
N LEU A 71 3.60 -4.84 5.18
CA LEU A 71 4.65 -4.61 6.17
C LEU A 71 5.08 -5.93 6.81
N ALA A 72 4.14 -6.79 7.20
CA ALA A 72 4.42 -8.05 7.88
C ALA A 72 5.19 -9.03 7.01
N ALA A 73 4.85 -9.12 5.71
CA ALA A 73 5.61 -9.92 4.74
C ALA A 73 7.06 -9.44 4.68
N SER A 74 7.29 -8.12 4.56
CA SER A 74 8.63 -7.55 4.53
C SER A 74 9.40 -7.77 5.83
N TRP A 75 8.74 -7.65 6.99
CA TRP A 75 9.36 -7.85 8.31
C TRP A 75 9.80 -9.31 8.51
N GLN A 76 9.01 -10.26 7.98
CA GLN A 76 9.34 -11.68 7.98
C GLN A 76 10.41 -12.07 6.94
N ARG A 77 11.07 -11.08 6.31
CA ARG A 77 12.05 -11.28 5.22
C ARG A 77 11.44 -11.94 3.97
N GLY A 78 10.11 -11.99 3.89
CA GLY A 78 9.40 -12.33 2.68
C GLY A 78 9.45 -11.15 1.69
N ILE A 79 9.08 -11.44 0.45
CA ILE A 79 9.03 -10.46 -0.63
C ILE A 79 7.56 -10.09 -0.84
N ALA A 80 7.15 -8.88 -0.46
CA ALA A 80 5.80 -8.44 -0.75
C ALA A 80 5.64 -8.23 -2.27
N ALA A 81 4.57 -8.77 -2.85
CA ALA A 81 4.24 -8.65 -4.27
C ALA A 81 2.79 -8.15 -4.43
N PRO A 82 2.52 -6.85 -4.24
CA PRO A 82 1.20 -6.28 -4.47
C PRO A 82 0.73 -6.47 -5.92
N LEU A 83 -0.51 -6.91 -6.10
CA LEU A 83 -1.15 -7.12 -7.40
C LEU A 83 -2.42 -6.30 -7.50
N ASN A 84 -2.78 -5.89 -8.72
CA ASN A 84 -4.06 -5.24 -8.96
C ASN A 84 -5.21 -6.24 -8.69
N PRO A 85 -6.11 -5.99 -7.73
CA PRO A 85 -7.23 -6.89 -7.44
C PRO A 85 -8.23 -7.01 -8.59
N ALA A 86 -8.17 -6.11 -9.58
CA ALA A 86 -9.03 -6.12 -10.76
C ALA A 86 -8.48 -6.95 -11.93
N TYR A 87 -7.31 -7.60 -11.78
CA TYR A 87 -6.77 -8.47 -12.81
C TYR A 87 -7.70 -9.64 -13.14
N LYS A 88 -7.66 -10.06 -14.40
CA LYS A 88 -8.24 -11.31 -14.87
C LYS A 88 -7.37 -12.49 -14.44
N GLN A 89 -7.90 -13.70 -14.62
CA GLN A 89 -7.22 -14.91 -14.16
C GLN A 89 -5.88 -15.12 -14.86
N ASP A 90 -5.83 -14.96 -16.18
CA ASP A 90 -4.61 -15.06 -16.99
C ASP A 90 -3.55 -14.03 -16.60
N GLU A 91 -3.96 -12.81 -16.26
CA GLU A 91 -3.06 -11.79 -15.71
C GLU A 91 -2.52 -12.20 -14.34
N PHE A 92 -3.37 -12.69 -13.43
CA PHE A 92 -2.91 -13.23 -12.14
C PHE A 92 -1.96 -14.42 -12.30
N GLU A 93 -2.29 -15.34 -13.22
CA GLU A 93 -1.47 -16.50 -13.55
C GLU A 93 -0.06 -16.08 -13.97
N PHE A 94 0.04 -15.11 -14.89
CA PHE A 94 1.31 -14.54 -15.31
C PHE A 94 2.15 -14.06 -14.12
N TYR A 95 1.57 -13.20 -13.27
CA TYR A 95 2.34 -12.60 -12.16
C TYR A 95 2.68 -13.61 -11.06
N ILE A 96 1.76 -14.52 -10.71
CA ILE A 96 1.97 -15.54 -9.68
C ILE A 96 3.04 -16.55 -10.11
N GLU A 97 3.05 -16.95 -11.38
CA GLU A 97 4.07 -17.81 -11.96
C GLU A 97 5.44 -17.13 -11.94
N ASP A 98 5.49 -15.89 -12.42
CA ASP A 98 6.73 -15.13 -12.60
C ASP A 98 7.45 -14.85 -11.28
N VAL A 99 6.71 -14.50 -10.22
CA VAL A 99 7.28 -14.31 -8.87
C VAL A 99 7.33 -15.59 -8.04
N LYS A 100 6.73 -16.69 -8.50
CA LYS A 100 6.62 -17.97 -7.79
C LYS A 100 6.03 -17.82 -6.39
N SER A 101 4.84 -17.21 -6.31
CA SER A 101 4.18 -16.85 -5.04
C SER A 101 4.10 -18.03 -4.06
N ALA A 102 4.69 -17.88 -2.89
CA ALA A 102 4.54 -18.83 -1.77
C ALA A 102 3.08 -18.86 -1.29
N ILE A 103 2.46 -17.68 -1.23
CA ILE A 103 1.07 -17.47 -0.83
C ILE A 103 0.46 -16.30 -1.60
N VAL A 104 -0.85 -16.39 -1.85
CA VAL A 104 -1.68 -15.31 -2.39
C VAL A 104 -2.72 -14.90 -1.34
N LEU A 105 -2.66 -13.65 -0.93
CA LEU A 105 -3.59 -13.03 0.01
C LEU A 105 -4.73 -12.36 -0.78
N VAL A 106 -5.97 -12.74 -0.48
CA VAL A 106 -7.19 -12.28 -1.16
C VAL A 106 -8.21 -11.75 -0.13
N PRO A 107 -9.21 -10.94 -0.52
CA PRO A 107 -10.22 -10.47 0.42
C PRO A 107 -11.13 -11.63 0.90
N LYS A 108 -11.78 -11.43 2.05
CA LYS A 108 -12.76 -12.39 2.60
C LYS A 108 -13.85 -12.75 1.59
N GLY A 109 -14.17 -14.04 1.49
CA GLY A 109 -15.16 -14.59 0.56
C GLY A 109 -14.63 -14.83 -0.87
N ALA A 110 -13.44 -14.34 -1.23
CA ALA A 110 -12.87 -14.54 -2.56
C ALA A 110 -12.61 -16.02 -2.87
N TYR A 111 -12.25 -16.81 -1.86
CA TYR A 111 -12.02 -18.24 -2.01
C TYR A 111 -13.32 -18.97 -2.37
N ALA A 112 -14.38 -18.74 -1.59
CA ALA A 112 -15.68 -19.36 -1.85
C ALA A 112 -16.28 -18.94 -3.21
N ALA A 113 -16.01 -17.71 -3.64
CA ALA A 113 -16.43 -17.19 -4.94
C ALA A 113 -15.60 -17.71 -6.13
N GLY A 114 -14.48 -18.41 -5.89
CA GLY A 114 -13.56 -18.84 -6.95
C GLY A 114 -12.99 -17.65 -7.73
N ALA A 115 -12.57 -16.60 -7.02
CA ALA A 115 -12.03 -15.38 -7.61
C ALA A 115 -10.83 -15.67 -8.52
N PRO A 116 -10.55 -14.82 -9.54
CA PRO A 116 -9.44 -15.03 -10.49
C PRO A 116 -8.08 -15.32 -9.83
N ALA A 117 -7.72 -14.58 -8.78
CA ALA A 117 -6.48 -14.78 -8.03
C ALA A 117 -6.40 -16.16 -7.34
N VAL A 118 -7.53 -16.69 -6.86
CA VAL A 118 -7.61 -17.99 -6.18
C VAL A 118 -7.37 -19.12 -7.19
N LYS A 119 -8.03 -19.05 -8.34
CA LYS A 119 -7.84 -20.04 -9.43
C LYS A 119 -6.41 -20.04 -9.95
N ALA A 120 -5.82 -18.86 -10.13
CA ALA A 120 -4.43 -18.71 -10.53
C ALA A 120 -3.47 -19.29 -9.47
N ALA A 121 -3.70 -19.01 -8.18
CA ALA A 121 -2.91 -19.56 -7.09
C ALA A 121 -2.95 -21.09 -7.05
N GLN A 122 -4.14 -21.69 -7.18
CA GLN A 122 -4.33 -23.14 -7.22
C GLN A 122 -3.58 -23.77 -8.40
N LYS A 123 -3.65 -23.16 -9.60
CA LYS A 123 -2.94 -23.65 -10.80
C LYS A 123 -1.44 -23.77 -10.58
N PHE A 124 -0.83 -22.80 -9.89
CA PHE A 124 0.61 -22.79 -9.60
C PHE A 124 0.96 -23.34 -8.21
N ASN A 125 0.02 -24.01 -7.54
CA ASN A 125 0.19 -24.59 -6.21
C ASN A 125 0.69 -23.58 -5.15
N ALA A 126 0.32 -22.31 -5.27
CA ALA A 126 0.55 -21.31 -4.24
C ALA A 126 -0.46 -21.50 -3.09
N ALA A 127 -0.06 -21.21 -1.85
CA ALA A 127 -1.01 -21.15 -0.75
C ALA A 127 -2.05 -20.04 -0.99
N VAL A 128 -3.25 -20.19 -0.44
CA VAL A 128 -4.31 -19.18 -0.51
C VAL A 128 -4.80 -18.86 0.89
N ALA A 129 -4.82 -17.58 1.23
CA ALA A 129 -5.42 -17.10 2.47
C ALA A 129 -6.31 -15.88 2.22
N GLU A 130 -7.42 -15.83 2.93
CA GLU A 130 -8.24 -14.64 3.01
C GLU A 130 -7.70 -13.72 4.11
N THR A 131 -7.60 -12.42 3.81
CA THR A 131 -7.20 -11.40 4.78
C THR A 131 -8.26 -10.32 4.91
N TYR A 132 -8.63 -10.00 6.14
CA TYR A 132 -9.70 -9.06 6.49
C TYR A 132 -9.56 -8.57 7.93
N TRP A 133 -10.11 -7.39 8.21
CA TRP A 133 -10.22 -6.84 9.55
C TRP A 133 -11.31 -7.59 10.35
N ASP A 134 -10.89 -8.29 11.40
CA ASP A 134 -11.80 -8.91 12.36
C ASP A 134 -12.12 -7.90 13.45
N ALA A 135 -13.29 -7.25 13.34
CA ALA A 135 -13.72 -6.23 14.29
C ALA A 135 -13.92 -6.78 15.73
N ALA A 136 -14.24 -8.06 15.89
CA ALA A 136 -14.46 -8.67 17.20
C ALA A 136 -13.13 -8.88 17.93
N LYS A 137 -12.11 -9.34 17.19
CA LYS A 137 -10.76 -9.55 17.73
C LYS A 137 -9.89 -8.30 17.67
N LYS A 138 -10.33 -7.27 16.94
CA LYS A 138 -9.57 -6.05 16.63
C LYS A 138 -8.21 -6.35 16.03
N GLU A 139 -8.17 -7.29 15.10
CA GLU A 139 -6.94 -7.68 14.41
C GLU A 139 -7.14 -7.90 12.91
N VAL A 140 -6.05 -7.87 12.16
CA VAL A 140 -6.04 -8.38 10.79
C VAL A 140 -5.93 -9.91 10.81
N ALA A 141 -6.94 -10.57 10.24
CA ALA A 141 -7.00 -12.02 10.12
C ALA A 141 -6.15 -12.52 8.95
N LEU A 142 -5.51 -13.68 9.16
CA LEU A 142 -4.94 -14.52 8.11
C LEU A 142 -5.68 -15.86 8.15
N ASP A 143 -6.71 -16.00 7.32
CA ASP A 143 -7.58 -17.16 7.25
C ASP A 143 -7.13 -18.06 6.09
N VAL A 144 -6.22 -19.00 6.39
CA VAL A 144 -5.62 -19.89 5.40
C VAL A 144 -6.64 -20.91 4.92
N LYS A 145 -6.91 -20.90 3.61
CA LYS A 145 -7.85 -21.81 2.95
C LYS A 145 -7.15 -23.02 2.36
N GLU A 146 -5.99 -22.79 1.75
CA GLU A 146 -5.15 -23.84 1.18
C GLU A 146 -3.68 -23.56 1.47
N LEU A 147 -2.94 -24.60 1.84
CA LEU A 147 -1.50 -24.48 2.11
C LEU A 147 -0.63 -24.61 0.85
N GLY A 148 -1.14 -25.15 -0.26
CA GLY A 148 -0.35 -25.33 -1.49
C GLY A 148 1.07 -25.85 -1.25
N GLN A 149 2.07 -25.18 -1.82
CA GLN A 149 3.49 -25.46 -1.64
C GLN A 149 4.05 -25.20 -0.22
N LEU A 150 3.27 -24.57 0.67
CA LEU A 150 3.61 -24.44 2.09
C LEU A 150 3.25 -25.68 2.91
N LYS A 151 2.48 -26.61 2.35
CA LYS A 151 2.12 -27.86 3.04
C LYS A 151 3.38 -28.62 3.43
N GLY A 152 3.53 -28.89 4.73
CA GLY A 152 4.68 -29.63 5.28
C GLY A 152 5.93 -28.79 5.57
N LYS A 153 5.96 -27.48 5.28
CA LYS A 153 7.07 -26.58 5.67
C LYS A 153 7.18 -26.42 7.19
N GLY A 154 6.06 -26.49 7.91
CA GLY A 154 5.99 -26.26 9.35
C GLY A 154 6.22 -24.78 9.75
N PRO A 155 6.04 -24.44 11.04
CA PRO A 155 6.29 -23.09 11.52
C PRO A 155 7.77 -22.74 11.47
N THR A 156 8.07 -21.47 11.19
CA THR A 156 9.42 -20.90 11.21
C THR A 156 9.55 -19.89 12.35
N GLN A 157 10.78 -19.47 12.64
CA GLN A 157 11.02 -18.40 13.61
C GLN A 157 10.53 -17.06 13.05
N VAL A 158 10.06 -16.16 13.94
CA VAL A 158 9.83 -14.77 13.58
C VAL A 158 11.18 -14.12 13.28
N LEU A 159 11.35 -13.66 12.04
CA LEU A 159 12.61 -13.14 11.54
C LEU A 159 12.74 -11.63 11.78
N LYS A 160 13.95 -11.12 11.57
CA LYS A 160 14.24 -9.68 11.58
C LYS A 160 14.76 -9.26 10.20
N ALA A 161 14.02 -8.38 9.54
CA ALA A 161 14.40 -7.78 8.26
C ALA A 161 15.84 -7.24 8.27
N GLN A 162 16.56 -7.44 7.18
CA GLN A 162 17.87 -6.86 6.92
C GLN A 162 17.79 -5.83 5.78
N PRO A 163 18.66 -4.80 5.78
CA PRO A 163 18.63 -3.74 4.78
C PRO A 163 18.72 -4.22 3.32
N ASP A 164 19.46 -5.31 3.07
CA ASP A 164 19.70 -5.83 1.73
C ASP A 164 18.77 -7.00 1.37
N ASP A 165 17.82 -7.36 2.25
CA ASP A 165 16.73 -8.26 1.88
C ASP A 165 15.82 -7.53 0.87
N VAL A 166 15.38 -8.26 -0.17
CA VAL A 166 14.34 -7.80 -1.08
C VAL A 166 13.01 -7.75 -0.31
N ALA A 167 12.44 -6.56 -0.19
CA ALA A 167 11.22 -6.31 0.58
C ALA A 167 9.97 -6.25 -0.31
N LEU A 168 10.15 -5.77 -1.54
CA LEU A 168 9.09 -5.52 -2.50
C LEU A 168 9.54 -5.99 -3.88
N VAL A 169 8.64 -6.61 -4.62
CA VAL A 169 8.75 -6.73 -6.08
C VAL A 169 7.56 -6.06 -6.73
N LEU A 170 7.84 -5.36 -7.82
CA LEU A 170 6.83 -4.79 -8.70
C LEU A 170 7.16 -5.18 -10.14
N HIS A 171 6.13 -5.24 -10.99
CA HIS A 171 6.31 -5.42 -12.42
C HIS A 171 6.28 -4.08 -13.14
N THR A 172 7.13 -3.93 -14.13
CA THR A 172 7.10 -2.79 -15.05
C THR A 172 6.71 -3.23 -16.43
N SER A 173 5.88 -2.44 -17.09
CA SER A 173 5.63 -2.54 -18.53
C SER A 173 6.90 -2.08 -19.25
N GLY A 174 7.94 -2.93 -19.26
CA GLY A 174 9.12 -2.68 -20.07
C GLY A 174 8.75 -2.51 -21.55
N THR A 175 9.65 -1.91 -22.34
CA THR A 175 9.49 -1.75 -23.80
C THR A 175 9.49 -3.08 -24.57
N THR A 176 9.76 -4.19 -23.88
CA THR A 176 9.62 -5.57 -24.36
C THR A 176 8.25 -6.12 -23.99
N SER A 177 7.63 -6.93 -24.84
CA SER A 177 6.24 -7.44 -24.67
C SER A 177 5.93 -8.20 -23.36
N ARG A 178 6.95 -8.55 -22.56
CA ARG A 178 6.79 -9.19 -21.25
C ARG A 178 7.23 -8.24 -20.13
N PRO A 179 6.37 -7.94 -19.13
CA PRO A 179 6.74 -7.17 -17.95
C PRO A 179 7.95 -7.76 -17.21
N LYS A 180 8.80 -6.91 -16.64
CA LYS A 180 9.99 -7.32 -15.87
C LYS A 180 9.75 -7.17 -14.37
N VAL A 181 10.27 -8.11 -13.58
CA VAL A 181 10.32 -8.01 -12.12
C VAL A 181 11.38 -6.99 -11.71
N VAL A 182 11.00 -6.02 -10.89
CA VAL A 182 11.88 -5.04 -10.26
C VAL A 182 11.98 -5.36 -8.77
N PRO A 183 13.08 -6.01 -8.32
CA PRO A 183 13.30 -6.25 -6.90
C PRO A 183 13.79 -4.98 -6.20
N LEU A 184 13.12 -4.62 -5.11
CA LEU A 184 13.45 -3.46 -4.29
C LEU A 184 13.81 -3.90 -2.88
N THR A 185 15.05 -3.61 -2.48
CA THR A 185 15.53 -3.91 -1.12
C THR A 185 14.93 -2.94 -0.10
N HIS A 186 14.95 -3.32 1.17
CA HIS A 186 14.64 -2.41 2.27
C HIS A 186 15.45 -1.10 2.19
N ARG A 187 16.74 -1.19 1.83
CA ARG A 187 17.63 -0.03 1.65
C ARG A 187 17.16 0.88 0.51
N ASN A 188 16.73 0.32 -0.63
CA ASN A 188 16.17 1.11 -1.73
C ASN A 188 14.94 1.88 -1.26
N LEU A 189 14.00 1.20 -0.60
CA LEU A 189 12.77 1.81 -0.12
C LEU A 189 13.03 2.91 0.91
N ALA A 190 13.87 2.64 1.91
CA ALA A 190 14.22 3.63 2.93
C ALA A 190 14.92 4.87 2.34
N ARG A 191 15.78 4.68 1.32
CA ARG A 191 16.42 5.79 0.62
C ARG A 191 15.38 6.64 -0.12
N THR A 192 14.45 6.01 -0.83
CA THR A 192 13.38 6.72 -1.53
C THR A 192 12.45 7.46 -0.57
N MET A 193 12.08 6.85 0.55
CA MET A 193 11.31 7.50 1.62
C MET A 193 12.01 8.77 2.12
N LYS A 194 13.33 8.70 2.38
CA LYS A 194 14.11 9.86 2.82
C LYS A 194 14.20 10.96 1.74
N ASN A 195 14.31 10.58 0.47
CA ASN A 195 14.30 11.54 -0.63
C ASN A 195 12.95 12.28 -0.70
N ILE A 196 11.83 11.56 -0.57
CA ILE A 196 10.47 12.14 -0.58
C ILE A 196 10.29 13.05 0.64
N GLU A 197 10.69 12.60 1.84
CA GLU A 197 10.68 13.39 3.06
C GLU A 197 11.42 14.72 2.86
N ASN A 198 12.67 14.67 2.40
CA ASN A 198 13.49 15.87 2.24
C ASN A 198 12.95 16.81 1.15
N THR A 199 12.44 16.25 0.05
CA THR A 199 11.94 17.04 -1.10
C THR A 199 10.69 17.83 -0.73
N TYR A 200 9.74 17.19 -0.03
CA TYR A 200 8.48 17.81 0.33
C TYR A 200 8.48 18.35 1.77
N GLN A 201 9.58 18.19 2.50
CA GLN A 201 9.69 18.56 3.92
C GLN A 201 8.52 17.97 4.72
N LEU A 202 8.28 16.67 4.57
CA LEU A 202 7.22 15.97 5.30
C LEU A 202 7.59 15.86 6.78
N THR A 203 6.59 15.98 7.63
CA THR A 203 6.70 15.96 9.09
C THR A 203 5.59 15.11 9.70
N SER A 204 5.51 15.08 11.03
CA SER A 204 4.40 14.43 11.75
C SER A 204 3.08 15.21 11.67
N ALA A 205 3.12 16.47 11.23
CA ALA A 205 1.93 17.29 10.99
C ALA A 205 1.26 16.98 9.64
N ASP A 206 1.89 16.20 8.77
CA ASP A 206 1.38 15.89 7.45
C ASP A 206 0.42 14.70 7.48
N ARG A 207 -0.70 14.87 6.79
CA ARG A 207 -1.69 13.82 6.59
C ARG A 207 -2.10 13.71 5.12
N THR A 208 -1.72 12.61 4.50
CA THR A 208 -1.99 12.37 3.09
C THR A 208 -3.42 11.86 2.88
N MET A 209 -4.13 12.38 1.88
CA MET A 209 -5.29 11.69 1.31
C MET A 209 -4.82 10.73 0.21
N LEU A 210 -4.80 9.44 0.51
CA LEU A 210 -4.22 8.39 -0.32
C LEU A 210 -5.23 7.88 -1.35
N VAL A 211 -5.23 8.49 -2.54
CA VAL A 211 -6.13 8.11 -3.65
C VAL A 211 -5.50 7.21 -4.70
N MET A 212 -4.18 7.02 -4.61
CA MET A 212 -3.44 6.16 -5.53
C MET A 212 -3.47 4.70 -5.07
N PRO A 213 -3.47 3.73 -5.99
CA PRO A 213 -3.44 2.32 -5.58
C PRO A 213 -2.14 1.96 -4.85
N LEU A 214 -2.27 1.21 -3.75
CA LEU A 214 -1.12 0.72 -2.97
C LEU A 214 -0.37 -0.43 -3.66
N PHE A 215 -0.96 -1.04 -4.68
CA PHE A 215 -0.27 -1.99 -5.56
C PHE A 215 0.61 -1.32 -6.63
N HIS A 216 0.71 0.01 -6.63
CA HIS A 216 1.62 0.77 -7.47
C HIS A 216 2.59 1.61 -6.63
N VAL A 217 3.83 1.75 -7.09
CA VAL A 217 4.91 2.46 -6.39
C VAL A 217 4.53 3.89 -6.01
N HIS A 218 3.73 4.59 -6.84
CA HIS A 218 3.28 5.96 -6.55
C HIS A 218 2.50 6.02 -5.23
N GLY A 219 1.43 5.23 -5.09
CA GLY A 219 0.63 5.21 -3.87
C GLY A 219 1.42 4.64 -2.69
N LEU A 220 2.17 3.55 -2.92
CA LEU A 220 2.91 2.86 -1.89
C LEU A 220 4.04 3.71 -1.28
N LEU A 221 4.89 4.34 -2.09
CA LEU A 221 6.04 5.09 -1.58
C LEU A 221 5.65 6.48 -1.11
N CYS A 222 4.97 7.26 -1.96
CA CYS A 222 4.64 8.65 -1.63
C CYS A 222 3.43 8.75 -0.69
N GLY A 223 2.40 7.93 -0.92
CA GLY A 223 1.14 8.01 -0.17
C GLY A 223 1.17 7.33 1.20
N LEU A 224 1.94 6.23 1.33
CA LEU A 224 1.98 5.40 2.54
C LEU A 224 3.31 5.46 3.26
N LEU A 225 4.40 5.00 2.62
CA LEU A 225 5.67 4.77 3.33
C LEU A 225 6.36 6.07 3.76
N ALA A 226 6.44 7.08 2.90
CA ALA A 226 7.09 8.34 3.28
C ALA A 226 6.39 9.04 4.48
N PRO A 227 5.05 9.16 4.53
CA PRO A 227 4.36 9.64 5.73
C PRO A 227 4.62 8.82 7.00
N LEU A 228 4.70 7.49 6.90
CA LEU A 228 5.05 6.64 8.05
C LEU A 228 6.47 6.91 8.56
N ALA A 229 7.38 7.35 7.69
CA ALA A 229 8.76 7.67 8.03
C ALA A 229 8.91 8.96 8.84
N THR A 230 7.97 9.88 8.69
CA THR A 230 8.02 11.22 9.28
C THR A 230 7.11 11.37 10.49
N GLY A 231 6.39 10.32 10.86
CA GLY A 231 5.38 10.36 11.92
C GLY A 231 4.06 10.97 11.47
N GLY A 232 3.90 11.17 10.16
CA GLY A 232 2.67 11.66 9.55
C GLY A 232 1.57 10.59 9.58
N SER A 233 0.43 10.90 8.98
CA SER A 233 -0.71 9.97 8.90
C SER A 233 -1.30 9.91 7.51
N MET A 234 -2.20 8.98 7.27
CA MET A 234 -2.85 8.84 5.96
C MET A 234 -4.32 8.47 6.11
N VAL A 235 -5.14 9.05 5.25
CA VAL A 235 -6.52 8.66 5.00
C VAL A 235 -6.51 7.75 3.78
N VAL A 236 -6.97 6.52 3.93
CA VAL A 236 -6.82 5.45 2.94
C VAL A 236 -8.20 4.91 2.54
N PRO A 237 -8.93 5.61 1.66
CA PRO A 237 -10.13 5.06 1.06
C PRO A 237 -9.80 3.81 0.23
N SER A 238 -10.76 2.90 0.10
CA SER A 238 -10.56 1.65 -0.64
C SER A 238 -10.34 1.85 -2.14
N LYS A 239 -10.85 2.96 -2.67
CA LYS A 239 -10.63 3.44 -4.04
C LYS A 239 -10.86 4.95 -4.08
N PHE A 240 -10.37 5.59 -5.13
CA PHE A 240 -10.72 6.97 -5.42
C PHE A 240 -12.23 7.12 -5.67
N SER A 241 -12.83 8.14 -5.04
CA SER A 241 -14.20 8.58 -5.28
C SER A 241 -14.22 10.11 -5.30
N ALA A 242 -14.63 10.71 -6.42
CA ALA A 242 -14.68 12.16 -6.54
C ALA A 242 -15.71 12.79 -5.59
N THR A 243 -16.80 12.09 -5.29
CA THR A 243 -17.88 12.57 -4.42
C THR A 243 -17.52 12.54 -2.94
N GLU A 244 -16.71 11.57 -2.53
CA GLU A 244 -16.29 11.42 -1.12
C GLU A 244 -14.95 12.11 -0.84
N PHE A 245 -14.13 12.38 -1.88
CA PHE A 245 -12.75 12.88 -1.72
C PHE A 245 -12.64 14.07 -0.76
N TRP A 246 -13.38 15.15 -1.02
CA TRP A 246 -13.30 16.35 -0.19
C TRP A 246 -13.94 16.15 1.18
N GLN A 247 -14.96 15.30 1.28
CA GLN A 247 -15.60 14.97 2.56
C GLN A 247 -14.60 14.26 3.47
N ASP A 248 -13.94 13.22 2.98
CA ASP A 248 -12.91 12.47 3.71
C ASP A 248 -11.69 13.34 4.01
N PHE A 249 -11.24 14.14 3.03
CA PHE A 249 -10.11 15.06 3.20
C PHE A 249 -10.34 16.03 4.37
N ILE A 250 -11.53 16.64 4.43
CA ILE A 250 -11.90 17.59 5.48
C ILE A 250 -12.15 16.87 6.80
N ALA A 251 -13.01 15.84 6.81
CA ALA A 251 -13.42 15.13 8.02
C ALA A 251 -12.23 14.54 8.78
N HIS A 252 -11.25 14.02 8.04
CA HIS A 252 -10.07 13.40 8.61
C HIS A 252 -8.85 14.32 8.61
N LYS A 253 -9.00 15.61 8.33
CA LYS A 253 -7.92 16.62 8.40
C LYS A 253 -6.69 16.24 7.57
N ALA A 254 -6.90 15.66 6.39
CA ALA A 254 -5.83 15.56 5.41
C ALA A 254 -5.40 16.98 5.00
N ASN A 255 -4.14 17.14 4.63
CA ASN A 255 -3.59 18.43 4.22
C ASN A 255 -2.75 18.37 2.95
N TRP A 256 -2.53 17.19 2.36
CA TRP A 256 -1.96 17.07 1.04
C TRP A 256 -2.42 15.78 0.36
N TYR A 257 -2.26 15.71 -0.96
CA TYR A 257 -2.51 14.48 -1.70
C TYR A 257 -1.57 14.39 -2.90
N THR A 258 -1.42 13.17 -3.40
CA THR A 258 -0.68 12.87 -4.62
C THR A 258 -1.57 12.11 -5.58
N ALA A 259 -1.56 12.48 -6.86
CA ALA A 259 -2.46 11.91 -7.85
C ALA A 259 -1.87 11.97 -9.25
N VAL A 260 -2.53 11.28 -10.19
CA VAL A 260 -2.25 11.39 -11.62
C VAL A 260 -3.07 12.53 -12.24
N PRO A 261 -2.63 13.11 -13.38
CA PRO A 261 -3.36 14.18 -14.10
C PRO A 261 -4.86 13.92 -14.28
N THR A 262 -5.26 12.68 -14.58
CA THR A 262 -6.68 12.33 -14.74
C THR A 262 -7.50 12.55 -13.46
N ILE A 263 -6.95 12.24 -12.28
CA ILE A 263 -7.65 12.47 -11.01
C ILE A 263 -7.78 13.97 -10.74
N HIS A 264 -6.73 14.76 -10.99
CA HIS A 264 -6.80 16.22 -10.85
C HIS A 264 -7.90 16.83 -11.73
N GLN A 265 -8.00 16.40 -12.98
CA GLN A 265 -9.07 16.85 -13.90
C GLN A 265 -10.46 16.45 -13.41
N ILE A 266 -10.60 15.25 -12.84
CA ILE A 266 -11.88 14.84 -12.24
C ILE A 266 -12.23 15.76 -11.07
N LEU A 267 -11.28 16.04 -10.17
CA LEU A 267 -11.51 16.93 -9.02
C LEU A 267 -11.90 18.35 -9.47
N LEU A 268 -11.23 18.92 -10.47
CA LEU A 268 -11.55 20.24 -11.04
C LEU A 268 -12.95 20.31 -11.66
N LYS A 269 -13.50 19.19 -12.14
CA LYS A 269 -14.86 19.10 -12.69
C LYS A 269 -15.94 18.90 -11.61
N ASN A 270 -15.55 18.57 -10.38
CA ASN A 270 -16.47 18.36 -9.26
C ASN A 270 -16.62 19.64 -8.43
N PRO A 271 -17.72 19.77 -7.66
CA PRO A 271 -17.91 20.91 -6.77
C PRO A 271 -16.70 21.10 -5.84
N THR A 272 -16.18 22.32 -5.83
CA THR A 272 -15.10 22.72 -4.92
C THR A 272 -15.66 22.81 -3.50
N PRO A 273 -14.94 22.31 -2.48
CA PRO A 273 -15.41 22.42 -1.10
C PRO A 273 -15.50 23.88 -0.66
N ASN A 274 -16.58 24.22 0.05
CA ASN A 274 -16.76 25.52 0.67
C ASN A 274 -17.17 25.33 2.15
N PRO A 275 -16.35 25.76 3.12
CA PRO A 275 -15.06 26.44 2.95
C PRO A 275 -13.98 25.53 2.35
N LEU A 276 -12.98 26.14 1.68
CA LEU A 276 -11.79 25.42 1.21
C LEU A 276 -10.99 24.90 2.42
N PRO A 277 -10.58 23.61 2.45
CA PRO A 277 -9.66 23.13 3.46
C PRO A 277 -8.27 23.73 3.29
N GLN A 278 -7.47 23.73 4.36
CA GLN A 278 -6.06 24.05 4.26
C GLN A 278 -5.33 22.91 3.55
N ILE A 279 -4.84 23.18 2.34
CA ILE A 279 -4.05 22.24 1.55
C ILE A 279 -2.61 22.76 1.50
N ARG A 280 -1.67 22.00 2.06
CA ARG A 280 -0.24 22.33 2.07
C ARG A 280 0.35 22.31 0.67
N PHE A 281 0.02 21.28 -0.12
CA PHE A 281 0.40 21.15 -1.53
C PHE A 281 -0.39 20.05 -2.24
N ILE A 282 -0.38 20.10 -3.57
CA ILE A 282 -0.96 19.10 -4.48
C ILE A 282 0.17 18.50 -5.29
N ARG A 283 0.40 17.19 -5.19
CA ARG A 283 1.45 16.52 -5.97
C ARG A 283 0.88 15.83 -7.20
N SER A 284 1.47 16.06 -8.36
CA SER A 284 1.14 15.36 -9.61
C SER A 284 2.30 14.48 -10.09
N CYS A 285 2.01 13.24 -10.48
CA CYS A 285 3.04 12.26 -10.85
C CYS A 285 2.47 11.18 -11.79
N SER A 286 3.34 10.30 -12.29
CA SER A 286 3.08 9.17 -13.21
C SER A 286 2.85 9.53 -14.67
N SER A 287 2.44 10.75 -15.00
CA SER A 287 2.41 11.26 -16.38
C SER A 287 2.50 12.79 -16.37
N PRO A 288 2.90 13.44 -17.48
CA PRO A 288 3.00 14.90 -17.56
C PRO A 288 1.68 15.60 -17.18
N LEU A 289 1.77 16.66 -16.38
CA LEU A 289 0.62 17.53 -16.09
C LEU A 289 0.59 18.67 -17.11
N SER A 290 -0.56 18.90 -17.75
CA SER A 290 -0.67 20.02 -18.69
C SER A 290 -0.57 21.36 -17.94
N PRO A 291 0.08 22.40 -18.51
CA PRO A 291 0.16 23.72 -17.89
C PRO A 291 -1.20 24.32 -17.53
N THR A 292 -2.24 24.07 -18.34
CA THR A 292 -3.61 24.52 -18.06
C THR A 292 -4.16 23.90 -16.78
N VAL A 293 -4.07 22.57 -16.62
CA VAL A 293 -4.52 21.88 -15.40
C VAL A 293 -3.69 22.31 -14.20
N PHE A 294 -2.38 22.53 -14.35
CA PHE A 294 -1.52 23.05 -13.28
C PHE A 294 -2.06 24.39 -12.76
N ALA A 295 -2.27 25.37 -13.65
CA ALA A 295 -2.75 26.70 -13.27
C ALA A 295 -4.16 26.63 -12.64
N GLN A 296 -5.06 25.81 -13.19
CA GLN A 296 -6.40 25.61 -12.65
C GLN A 296 -6.38 25.02 -11.23
N LEU A 297 -5.50 24.06 -10.94
CA LEU A 297 -5.37 23.50 -9.60
C LEU A 297 -4.95 24.56 -8.57
N GLU A 298 -3.93 25.37 -8.86
CA GLU A 298 -3.48 26.44 -7.96
C GLU A 298 -4.56 27.50 -7.78
N GLU A 299 -5.25 27.87 -8.86
CA GLU A 299 -6.33 28.86 -8.81
C GLU A 299 -7.54 28.37 -8.03
N THR A 300 -8.01 27.14 -8.28
CA THR A 300 -9.21 26.58 -7.65
C THR A 300 -8.99 26.25 -6.18
N TYR A 301 -7.85 25.61 -5.85
CA TYR A 301 -7.62 25.09 -4.51
C TYR A 301 -6.71 25.97 -3.64
N LYS A 302 -6.18 27.07 -4.19
CA LYS A 302 -5.33 28.04 -3.47
C LYS A 302 -4.15 27.37 -2.76
N ALA A 303 -3.55 26.37 -3.43
CA ALA A 303 -2.47 25.56 -2.91
C ALA A 303 -1.41 25.31 -3.98
N PRO A 304 -0.11 25.22 -3.62
CA PRO A 304 0.96 25.00 -4.57
C PRO A 304 0.86 23.62 -5.23
N VAL A 305 1.12 23.56 -6.53
CA VAL A 305 1.19 22.30 -7.28
C VAL A 305 2.64 21.90 -7.51
N LEU A 306 2.97 20.65 -7.15
CA LEU A 306 4.31 20.09 -7.28
C LEU A 306 4.29 18.92 -8.24
N GLU A 307 4.97 19.06 -9.38
CA GLU A 307 5.17 17.95 -10.30
C GLU A 307 6.29 17.03 -9.81
N ALA A 308 6.17 15.75 -10.15
CA ALA A 308 7.19 14.78 -9.84
C ALA A 308 7.31 13.73 -10.95
N TYR A 309 8.55 13.35 -11.21
CA TYR A 309 8.90 12.24 -12.09
C TYR A 309 9.46 11.10 -11.26
N ALA A 310 8.98 9.89 -11.53
CA ALA A 310 9.46 8.66 -10.90
C ALA A 310 9.21 7.48 -11.83
N MET A 311 10.07 6.47 -11.73
CA MET A 311 9.90 5.14 -12.32
C MET A 311 9.84 4.11 -11.19
N THR A 312 9.50 2.87 -11.54
CA THR A 312 9.45 1.78 -10.56
C THR A 312 10.86 1.28 -10.21
N GLU A 313 11.77 1.28 -11.19
CA GLU A 313 13.22 1.02 -11.07
C GLU A 313 13.95 2.11 -10.27
#